data_AF-A0A815DIW0-F1
#
_entry.id   AF-A0A815DIW0-F1
#
_cell.length_a   1.000
_cell.length_b   1.000
_cell.length_c   1.000
_cell.angle_alpha   90.00
_cell.angle_beta   90.00
_cell.angle_gamma   90.00
#
_symmetry.space_group_name_H-M   'P 1'
#
loop_
_entity.id
_entity.type
_entity.pdbx_description
1 polymer ?
#
loop_
_entity_poly.entity_id
_entity_poly.type
_entity_poly.pdbx_seq_one_letter_code
_entity_poly.pdbx_strand_id
1 'polypeptide(L)'
;MLANSSLGFQCEVLMIDIENRTNILEFINTMPKLRTLSIRCKNDKMNSYELSEANEDLIEWLREHLPSTRAYSINRSLYNISHINIWIDKEK
;
A
#
# COMPACT_ATOMS: atom_id res chain seq x y z
N MET A 1 -15.24 8.59 -4.89
CA MET A 1 -13.98 7.85 -4.62
C MET A 1 -14.32 6.48 -4.09
N LEU A 2 -13.64 5.41 -4.55
CA LEU A 2 -13.96 4.01 -4.21
C LEU A 2 -14.05 3.77 -2.70
N ALA A 3 -13.18 4.42 -1.92
CA ALA A 3 -13.07 4.25 -0.48
C ALA A 3 -14.32 4.66 0.31
N ASN A 4 -15.09 5.61 -0.21
CA ASN A 4 -16.32 6.11 0.41
C ASN A 4 -17.59 5.39 -0.09
N SER A 5 -17.43 4.36 -0.92
CA SER A 5 -18.57 3.58 -1.43
C SER A 5 -18.94 2.45 -0.47
N SER A 6 -20.16 1.93 -0.60
CA SER A 6 -20.59 0.71 0.12
C SER A 6 -19.65 -0.47 -0.13
N LEU A 7 -19.12 -0.58 -1.36
CA LEU A 7 -18.12 -1.58 -1.73
C LEU A 7 -16.81 -1.34 -0.99
N GLY A 8 -16.32 -0.10 -0.95
CA GLY A 8 -15.09 0.26 -0.23
C GLY A 8 -15.18 -0.04 1.27
N PHE A 9 -16.33 0.21 1.89
CA PHE A 9 -16.55 -0.06 3.32
C PHE A 9 -16.54 -1.55 3.67
N GLN A 10 -16.86 -2.42 2.71
CA GLN A 10 -16.87 -3.88 2.87
C GLN A 10 -15.62 -4.56 2.31
N CYS A 11 -14.77 -3.81 1.61
CA CYS A 11 -13.61 -4.34 0.92
C CYS A 11 -12.56 -4.82 1.92
N GLU A 12 -12.25 -6.12 1.88
CA GLU A 12 -11.15 -6.70 2.66
C GLU A 12 -9.84 -6.79 1.86
N VAL A 13 -9.95 -6.94 0.53
CA VAL A 13 -8.80 -7.07 -0.39
C VAL A 13 -8.99 -6.10 -1.53
N LEU A 14 -8.04 -5.18 -1.69
CA LEU A 14 -8.01 -4.22 -2.79
C LEU A 14 -6.74 -4.42 -3.61
N MET A 15 -6.91 -4.60 -4.92
CA MET A 15 -5.82 -4.55 -5.90
C MET A 15 -6.08 -3.37 -6.83
N ILE A 16 -5.15 -2.42 -6.89
CA ILE A 16 -5.39 -1.16 -7.61
C ILE A 16 -4.10 -0.51 -8.12
N ASP A 17 -4.19 0.09 -9.30
CA ASP A 17 -3.17 1.01 -9.81
C ASP A 17 -3.46 2.42 -9.29
N ILE A 18 -2.44 3.08 -8.75
CA ILE A 18 -2.56 4.45 -8.23
C ILE A 18 -1.50 5.35 -8.82
N GLU A 19 -1.83 6.63 -8.94
CA GLU A 19 -0.91 7.64 -9.46
C GLU A 19 -0.02 8.22 -8.36
N ASN A 20 -0.57 8.43 -7.16
CA ASN A 20 0.12 9.07 -6.06
C ASN A 20 0.15 8.19 -4.80
N ARG A 21 1.34 8.03 -4.21
CA ARG A 21 1.57 7.37 -2.91
C ARG A 21 0.65 7.85 -1.77
N THR A 22 0.20 9.10 -1.78
CA THR A 22 -0.75 9.60 -0.75
C THR A 22 -2.11 8.92 -0.81
N ASN A 23 -2.55 8.41 -1.98
CA ASN A 23 -3.80 7.65 -2.08
C ASN A 23 -3.75 6.32 -1.31
N ILE A 24 -2.55 5.79 -1.04
CA ILE A 24 -2.38 4.58 -0.21
C ILE A 24 -2.91 4.84 1.19
N LEU A 25 -2.52 5.97 1.79
CA LEU A 25 -2.94 6.36 3.14
C LEU A 25 -4.45 6.57 3.20
N GLU A 26 -5.01 7.20 2.15
CA GLU A 26 -6.43 7.41 2.06
C GLU A 26 -7.22 6.10 2.09
N PHE A 27 -6.82 5.10 1.30
CA PHE A 27 -7.46 3.78 1.33
C PHE A 27 -7.36 3.10 2.70
N ILE A 28 -6.18 3.13 3.33
CA ILE A 28 -5.97 2.49 4.63
C ILE A 28 -6.80 3.16 5.74
N ASN A 29 -6.94 4.48 5.68
CA ASN A 29 -7.67 5.26 6.68
C ASN A 29 -9.19 5.17 6.51
N THR A 30 -9.67 5.04 5.27
CA THR A 30 -11.11 5.16 4.96
C THR A 30 -11.80 3.81 4.71
N MET A 31 -11.06 2.73 4.45
CA MET A 31 -11.60 1.38 4.28
C MET A 31 -11.40 0.55 5.56
N PRO A 32 -12.39 0.52 6.49
CA PRO A 32 -12.20 -0.05 7.83
C PRO A 32 -12.01 -1.57 7.84
N LYS A 33 -12.47 -2.27 6.80
CA LYS A 33 -12.31 -3.73 6.68
C LYS A 33 -11.10 -4.16 5.87
N LEU A 34 -10.34 -3.22 5.31
CA LEU A 34 -9.21 -3.51 4.46
C LEU A 34 -8.14 -4.28 5.25
N ARG A 35 -7.77 -5.45 4.73
CA ARG A 35 -6.73 -6.32 5.28
C ARG A 35 -5.54 -6.48 4.33
N THR A 36 -5.80 -6.37 3.04
CA THR A 36 -4.77 -6.51 2.02
C THR A 36 -4.92 -5.42 0.99
N LEU A 37 -3.84 -4.67 0.76
CA LEU A 37 -3.74 -3.67 -0.28
C LEU A 37 -2.57 -4.00 -1.18
N SER A 38 -2.87 -4.44 -2.41
CA SER A 38 -1.90 -4.68 -3.46
C SER A 38 -1.93 -3.50 -4.43
N ILE A 39 -0.81 -2.79 -4.53
CA ILE A 39 -0.73 -1.54 -5.31
C ILE A 39 0.38 -1.61 -6.34
N ARG A 40 0.12 -1.00 -7.48
CA ARG A 40 1.15 -0.51 -8.38
C ARG A 40 1.09 1.01 -8.37
N CYS A 41 2.15 1.64 -7.90
CA CYS A 41 2.21 3.08 -7.73
C CYS A 41 3.05 3.71 -8.85
N LYS A 42 2.43 4.53 -9.70
CA LYS A 42 3.15 5.13 -10.85
C LYS A 42 4.26 6.10 -10.44
N ASN A 43 4.13 6.74 -9.27
CA ASN A 43 5.14 7.66 -8.74
C ASN A 43 6.19 6.97 -7.83
N ASP A 44 6.21 5.64 -7.80
CA ASP A 44 7.29 4.86 -7.24
C ASP A 44 8.48 4.89 -8.20
N LYS A 45 9.60 5.50 -7.78
CA LYS A 45 10.79 5.72 -8.63
C LYS A 45 11.72 4.51 -8.68
N MET A 46 11.23 3.31 -8.35
CA MET A 46 12.00 2.08 -8.43
C MET A 46 12.41 1.83 -9.89
N ASN A 47 13.63 2.25 -10.25
CA ASN A 47 14.22 1.95 -11.55
C ASN A 47 14.55 0.46 -11.58
N SER A 48 14.01 -0.27 -12.55
CA SER A 48 14.17 -1.73 -12.72
C SER A 48 15.61 -2.22 -12.93
N TYR A 49 16.59 -1.31 -12.93
CA TYR A 49 17.99 -1.57 -13.21
C TYR A 49 18.91 -1.40 -12.00
N GLU A 50 18.41 -0.82 -10.91
CA GLU A 50 19.21 -0.56 -9.70
C GLU A 50 18.55 -1.25 -8.50
N LEU A 51 18.88 -2.54 -8.31
CA LEU A 51 18.67 -3.28 -7.07
C LEU A 51 19.64 -2.82 -5.97
N SER A 52 19.96 -1.52 -5.90
CA SER A 52 20.67 -0.97 -4.77
C SER A 52 19.68 -0.82 -3.61
N GLU A 53 20.14 -1.09 -2.40
CA GLU A 53 19.39 -0.92 -1.14
C GLU A 53 18.83 0.51 -0.95
N ALA A 54 19.21 1.46 -1.81
CA ALA A 54 18.84 2.86 -1.75
C ALA A 54 17.51 3.24 -2.44
N ASN A 55 16.82 2.30 -3.10
CA ASN A 55 15.53 2.57 -3.77
C ASN A 55 14.31 2.01 -3.01
N GLU A 56 14.39 1.91 -1.67
CA GLU A 56 13.24 1.64 -0.79
C GLU A 56 12.33 2.87 -0.54
N ASP A 57 12.48 3.97 -1.29
CA ASP A 57 11.78 5.27 -1.06
C ASP A 57 10.29 5.12 -0.72
N LEU A 58 9.53 4.32 -1.47
CA LEU A 58 8.11 4.12 -1.16
C LEU A 58 7.86 3.21 0.06
N ILE A 59 8.67 2.17 0.27
CA ILE A 59 8.52 1.28 1.44
C ILE A 59 8.89 2.04 2.72
N GLU A 60 10.01 2.75 2.72
CA GLU A 60 10.45 3.60 3.83
C GLU A 60 9.43 4.69 4.11
N TRP A 61 8.95 5.39 3.07
CA TRP A 61 7.90 6.38 3.22
C TRP A 61 6.64 5.78 3.85
N LEU A 62 6.23 4.58 3.45
CA LEU A 62 5.09 3.88 4.07
C LEU A 62 5.37 3.53 5.54
N ARG A 63 6.57 3.04 5.88
CA ARG A 63 6.95 2.75 7.29
C ARG A 63 6.87 4.02 8.16
N GLU A 64 7.17 5.19 7.62
CA GLU A 64 7.12 6.46 8.32
C GLU A 64 5.71 7.07 8.44
N HIS A 65 4.85 6.85 7.44
CA HIS A 65 3.56 7.56 7.32
C HIS A 65 2.34 6.71 7.65
N LEU A 66 2.50 5.38 7.76
CA LEU A 66 1.38 4.51 8.12
C LEU A 66 0.93 4.73 9.57
N PRO A 67 -0.39 4.74 9.85
CA PRO A 67 -0.90 4.95 11.20
C PRO A 67 -0.43 3.86 12.17
N SER A 68 0.25 4.23 13.25
CA SER A 68 0.79 3.28 14.25
C SER A 68 -0.26 2.49 15.05
N THR A 69 -1.56 2.74 14.83
CA THR A 69 -2.64 2.04 15.53
C THR A 69 -2.80 0.59 15.09
N ARG A 70 -2.30 0.23 13.90
CA ARG A 70 -2.34 -1.13 13.36
C ARG A 70 -0.94 -1.64 13.07
N ALA A 71 -0.78 -2.97 13.04
CA ALA A 71 0.43 -3.59 12.55
C ALA A 71 0.34 -3.80 11.02
N TYR A 72 1.47 -3.61 10.34
CA TYR A 72 1.56 -3.76 8.89
C TYR A 72 2.73 -4.66 8.50
N SER A 73 2.52 -5.48 7.47
CA SER A 73 3.61 -6.13 6.75
C SER A 73 3.63 -5.59 5.32
N ILE A 74 4.72 -4.90 4.96
CA ILE A 74 4.90 -4.25 3.66
C ILE A 74 5.99 -5.02 2.92
N ASN A 75 5.66 -5.56 1.75
CA ASN A 75 6.62 -6.29 0.92
C ASN A 75 6.44 -5.93 -0.55
N ARG A 76 7.54 -5.79 -1.28
CA ARG A 76 7.49 -5.79 -2.75
C ARG A 76 7.23 -7.22 -3.26
N SER A 77 6.47 -7.34 -4.34
CA SER A 77 6.25 -8.62 -4.99
C SER A 77 7.55 -9.12 -5.63
N LEU A 78 7.90 -10.38 -5.37
CA LEU A 78 9.06 -11.05 -5.96
C LEU A 78 8.91 -11.25 -7.47
N TYR A 79 7.67 -11.30 -7.97
CA TYR A 79 7.36 -11.52 -9.38
C TYR A 79 7.24 -10.21 -10.17
N ASN A 80 6.96 -9.11 -9.48
CA ASN A 80 6.83 -7.79 -10.09
C ASN A 80 7.19 -6.71 -9.08
N ILE A 81 8.43 -6.21 -9.14
CA ILE A 81 8.96 -5.22 -8.20
C ILE A 81 8.16 -3.91 -8.17
N SER A 82 7.40 -3.60 -9.23
CA SER A 82 6.51 -2.43 -9.27
C SER A 82 5.24 -2.59 -8.43
N HIS A 83 4.99 -3.80 -7.92
CA HIS A 83 3.87 -4.09 -7.03
C HIS A 83 4.35 -4.14 -5.58
N ILE A 84 3.61 -3.46 -4.71
CA ILE A 84 3.77 -3.49 -3.27
C ILE A 84 2.52 -4.12 -2.67
N ASN A 85 2.72 -5.04 -1.74
CA ASN A 85 1.66 -5.65 -0.94
C ASN A 85 1.78 -5.15 0.49
N ILE A 86 0.66 -4.62 1.01
CA ILE A 86 0.51 -4.18 2.39
C ILE A 86 -0.52 -5.09 3.04
N TRP A 87 -0.09 -5.86 4.03
CA TRP A 87 -0.96 -6.61 4.93
C TRP A 87 -1.25 -5.76 6.16
N ILE A 88 -2.52 -5.67 6.53
CA ILE A 88 -3.01 -4.85 7.63
C ILE A 88 -3.61 -5.81 8.65
N ASP A 89 -2.92 -5.94 9.78
CA ASP A 89 -3.44 -6.73 10.89
C ASP A 89 -4.57 -5.97 11.59
N LYS A 90 -5.57 -6.70 12.06
CA LYS A 90 -6.59 -6.14 12.93
C LYS A 90 -5.95 -5.79 14.27
N GLU A 91 -6.34 -4.64 14.83
CA GLU A 91 -6.11 -4.34 16.24
C GLU A 91 -6.56 -5.54 17.11
N LYS A 92 -5.78 -5.86 18.14
CA LYS A 92 -6.13 -6.86 19.14
C LYS A 92 -7.33 -6.42 19.95
#